data_AF-A0A090FGU6-F1
#
_entry.id   AF-A0A090FGU6-F1
#
_cell.length_a   1.000
_cell.length_b   1.000
_cell.length_c   1.000
_cell.angle_alpha   90.00
_cell.angle_beta   90.00
_cell.angle_gamma   90.00
#
_symmetry.space_group_name_H-M   'P 1'
#
loop_
_entity.id
_entity.type
_entity.pdbx_description
1 polymer ?
#
loop_
_entity_poly.entity_id
_entity_poly.type
_entity_poly.pdbx_seq_one_letter_code
_entity_poly.pdbx_strand_id
1 'polypeptide(L)'
;MNSRFVPDTDTAIEPLPRAPLAAIVTASYAPDFERCRLLCETVDRHVTGMAHHYILTEHRDVALFRQLEGSRRSVVDERDLLPRWLRVFDDPLSGFRRRVWLSFKTQPLRGWHVQQLRRIAIAGHAKEDVLVFCDSDVAFLKPFDTGAFWRDGKVRLFRRDGVLSNDGHDEHRIWSRNAGAALGIDPANRSSHDYISTLIAWRRETVNAMCERIEKMHGRDWVGVVGSARQFSECMIYGRYVDDVLEGAGHFYGSEEFCRVHWNGEPLSDDEFRRFVDTMGPEQVAIGMQSFIGTDVARIRRLIGLSA
;
A
#
# COMPACT_ATOMS: atom_id res chain seq x y z
N MET A 1 -23.18 5.24 -35.62
CA MET A 1 -21.86 5.89 -35.75
C MET A 1 -21.19 5.82 -34.38
N ASN A 2 -20.37 4.80 -34.19
CA ASN A 2 -19.65 4.58 -32.93
C ASN A 2 -18.41 5.45 -32.94
N SER A 3 -18.43 6.52 -32.13
CA SER A 3 -17.22 7.27 -31.82
C SER A 3 -16.31 6.35 -31.01
N ARG A 4 -15.27 5.80 -31.65
CA ARG A 4 -14.16 5.16 -30.96
C ARG A 4 -13.48 6.25 -30.14
N PHE A 5 -13.55 6.12 -28.82
CA PHE A 5 -12.70 6.84 -27.90
C PHE A 5 -11.24 6.53 -28.27
N VAL A 6 -10.52 7.52 -28.79
CA VAL A 6 -9.07 7.48 -28.93
C VAL A 6 -8.51 7.98 -27.60
N PRO A 7 -7.76 7.18 -26.83
CA PRO A 7 -7.10 7.68 -25.64
C PRO A 7 -6.09 8.74 -26.07
N ASP A 8 -6.20 9.91 -25.46
CA ASP A 8 -5.20 10.96 -25.50
C ASP A 8 -3.87 10.36 -25.05
N THR A 9 -2.98 10.11 -26.02
CA THR A 9 -1.75 9.31 -25.87
C THR A 9 -0.55 10.17 -25.50
N ASP A 10 -0.76 11.46 -25.24
CA ASP A 10 0.31 12.45 -25.19
C ASP A 10 0.67 12.95 -23.79
N THR A 11 0.34 12.21 -22.73
CA THR A 11 1.02 12.46 -21.44
C THR A 11 2.33 11.68 -21.42
N ALA A 12 3.36 12.22 -22.07
CA ALA A 12 4.71 11.68 -21.98
C ALA A 12 5.13 11.63 -20.50
N ILE A 13 5.34 10.42 -19.96
CA ILE A 13 5.82 10.28 -18.59
C ILE A 13 7.31 10.65 -18.58
N GLU A 14 7.63 11.82 -18.03
CA GLU A 14 9.01 12.24 -17.88
C GLU A 14 9.81 11.24 -17.02
N PRO A 15 11.12 11.04 -17.25
CA PRO A 15 11.93 10.26 -16.34
C PRO A 15 11.91 10.84 -14.92
N LEU A 16 12.11 10.00 -13.90
CA LEU A 16 12.39 10.50 -12.56
C LEU A 16 13.58 11.47 -12.56
N PRO A 17 13.61 12.45 -11.63
CA PRO A 17 14.78 13.30 -11.45
C PRO A 17 16.03 12.46 -11.15
N ARG A 18 17.21 13.01 -11.43
CA ARG A 18 18.49 12.30 -11.27
C ARG A 18 18.72 11.78 -9.84
N ALA A 19 18.19 12.48 -8.84
CA ALA A 19 18.20 12.08 -7.44
C ALA A 19 16.76 12.11 -6.90
N PRO A 20 15.99 11.02 -7.08
CA PRO A 20 14.62 10.92 -6.58
C PRO A 20 14.61 10.95 -5.06
N LEU A 21 13.59 11.60 -4.50
CA LEU A 21 13.31 11.50 -3.07
C LEU A 21 12.27 10.40 -2.84
N ALA A 22 12.53 9.56 -1.85
CA ALA A 22 11.61 8.51 -1.44
C ALA A 22 10.99 8.82 -0.08
N ALA A 23 9.68 8.59 0.04
CA ALA A 23 9.00 8.53 1.32
C ALA A 23 8.56 7.10 1.64
N ILE A 24 8.72 6.66 2.89
CA ILE A 24 8.01 5.48 3.38
C ILE A 24 6.61 5.89 3.79
N VAL A 25 5.61 5.06 3.48
CA VAL A 25 4.21 5.29 3.83
C VAL A 25 3.66 4.06 4.55
N THR A 26 3.11 4.29 5.74
CA THR A 26 2.51 3.24 6.58
C THR A 26 1.11 3.67 6.99
N ALA A 27 0.08 2.95 6.55
CA ALA A 27 -1.26 3.10 7.11
C ALA A 27 -1.37 2.25 8.38
N SER A 28 -1.86 2.82 9.47
CA SER A 28 -2.02 2.09 10.74
C SER A 28 -3.24 2.56 11.53
N TYR A 29 -3.47 1.92 12.67
CA TYR A 29 -4.59 2.18 13.58
C TYR A 29 -4.21 1.75 15.00
N ALA A 30 -4.92 2.26 16.02
CA ALA A 30 -4.48 2.12 17.42
C ALA A 30 -4.09 0.69 17.89
N PRO A 31 -4.85 -0.38 17.58
CA PRO A 31 -4.45 -1.75 17.89
C PRO A 31 -3.08 -2.20 17.33
N ASP A 32 -2.61 -1.59 16.25
CA ASP A 32 -1.30 -1.88 15.64
C ASP A 32 -0.22 -0.87 16.03
N PHE A 33 -0.48 0.01 17.02
CA PHE A 33 0.48 1.02 17.46
C PHE A 33 1.85 0.42 17.83
N GLU A 34 1.90 -0.63 18.63
CA GLU A 34 3.16 -1.27 19.03
C GLU A 34 3.91 -1.92 17.86
N ARG A 35 3.18 -2.43 16.86
CA ARG A 35 3.77 -2.95 15.62
C ARG A 35 4.35 -1.81 14.79
N CYS A 36 3.59 -0.73 14.63
CA CYS A 36 4.05 0.46 13.92
C CYS A 36 5.27 1.09 14.61
N ARG A 37 5.31 1.09 15.95
CA ARG A 37 6.49 1.51 16.73
C ARG A 37 7.71 0.63 16.42
N LEU A 38 7.53 -0.70 16.39
CA LEU A 38 8.59 -1.63 16.00
C LEU A 38 9.07 -1.39 14.56
N LEU A 39 8.15 -1.17 13.61
CA LEU A 39 8.49 -0.78 12.24
C LEU A 39 9.34 0.50 12.25
N CYS A 40 8.91 1.54 12.96
CA CYS A 40 9.62 2.80 13.06
C CYS A 40 11.06 2.62 13.57
N GLU A 41 11.23 1.86 14.66
CA GLU A 41 12.55 1.57 15.24
C GLU A 41 13.46 0.80 14.26
N THR A 42 12.91 -0.17 13.53
CA THR A 42 13.69 -0.94 12.55
C THR A 42 13.98 -0.16 11.27
N VAL A 43 13.07 0.72 10.83
CA VAL A 43 13.31 1.69 9.75
C VAL A 43 14.48 2.61 10.13
N ASP A 44 14.45 3.19 11.33
CA ASP A 44 15.50 4.11 11.80
C ASP A 44 16.87 3.42 11.88
N ARG A 45 16.89 2.12 12.20
CA ARG A 45 18.11 1.33 12.32
C ARG A 45 18.66 0.83 10.99
N HIS A 46 17.80 0.43 10.06
CA HIS A 46 18.20 -0.35 8.89
C HIS A 46 18.00 0.35 7.56
N VAL A 47 17.16 1.39 7.49
CA VAL A 47 16.77 1.99 6.21
C VAL A 47 17.52 3.29 5.92
N THR A 48 18.01 3.38 4.69
CA THR A 48 18.71 4.54 4.12
C THR A 48 18.02 4.99 2.82
N GLY A 49 18.38 6.17 2.29
CA GLY A 49 17.77 6.73 1.08
C GLY A 49 16.36 7.32 1.24
N MET A 50 15.75 7.18 2.42
CA MET A 50 14.43 7.76 2.73
C MET A 50 14.55 9.23 3.15
N ALA A 51 13.79 10.10 2.48
CA ALA A 51 13.63 11.50 2.83
C ALA A 51 12.66 11.68 4.01
N HIS A 52 11.54 10.95 4.01
CA HIS A 52 10.49 11.09 5.03
C HIS A 52 9.70 9.78 5.26
N HIS A 53 9.08 9.63 6.42
CA HIS A 53 8.17 8.53 6.76
C HIS A 53 6.80 9.10 7.17
N TYR A 54 5.76 8.79 6.39
CA TYR A 54 4.38 9.16 6.70
C TYR A 54 3.64 8.02 7.39
N ILE A 55 3.06 8.30 8.56
CA ILE A 55 2.13 7.38 9.23
C ILE A 55 0.70 7.91 9.01
N LEU A 56 -0.15 7.14 8.32
CA LEU A 56 -1.51 7.53 7.97
C LEU A 56 -2.51 6.90 8.94
N THR A 57 -3.23 7.72 9.70
CA THR A 57 -4.13 7.23 10.75
C THR A 57 -5.52 7.87 10.70
N GLU A 58 -6.49 7.20 11.32
CA GLU A 58 -7.77 7.84 11.60
C GLU A 58 -7.56 9.03 12.57
N HIS A 59 -8.40 10.07 12.48
CA HIS A 59 -8.31 11.23 13.37
C HIS A 59 -8.20 10.87 14.85
N ARG A 60 -9.01 9.92 15.34
CA ARG A 60 -9.00 9.54 16.76
C ARG A 60 -7.64 8.99 17.23
N ASP A 61 -6.88 8.39 16.31
CA ASP A 61 -5.62 7.70 16.60
C ASP A 61 -4.43 8.68 16.47
N VAL A 62 -4.63 9.87 15.88
CA VAL A 62 -3.54 10.86 15.64
C VAL A 62 -2.78 11.19 16.93
N ALA A 63 -3.48 11.45 18.03
CA ALA A 63 -2.83 11.80 19.29
C ALA A 63 -1.93 10.67 19.82
N LEU A 64 -2.36 9.42 19.68
CA LEU A 64 -1.58 8.24 20.05
C LEU A 64 -0.32 8.13 19.18
N PHE A 65 -0.48 8.24 17.86
CA PHE A 65 0.62 8.04 16.91
C PHE A 65 1.62 9.20 16.86
N ARG A 66 1.25 10.41 17.29
CA ARG A 66 2.17 11.56 17.35
C ARG A 66 3.41 11.30 18.21
N GLN A 67 3.33 10.33 19.12
CA GLN A 67 4.48 9.84 19.90
C GLN A 67 5.59 9.23 19.03
N LEU A 68 5.29 8.80 17.79
CA LEU A 68 6.27 8.23 16.86
C LEU A 68 6.89 9.29 15.93
N GLU A 69 6.43 10.55 15.98
CA GLU A 69 6.98 11.63 15.16
C GLU A 69 8.45 11.91 15.49
N GLY A 70 9.17 12.41 14.48
CA GLY A 70 10.58 12.75 14.60
C GLY A 70 11.00 13.69 13.48
N SER A 71 12.31 13.90 13.31
CA SER A 71 12.85 14.83 12.31
C SER A 71 12.50 14.46 10.86
N ARG A 72 12.25 13.18 10.59
CA ARG A 72 11.90 12.63 9.26
C ARG A 72 10.65 11.74 9.31
N ARG A 73 9.79 11.91 10.31
CA ARG A 73 8.57 11.12 10.47
C ARG A 73 7.43 12.00 10.97
N SER A 74 6.29 11.95 10.27
CA SER A 74 5.09 12.71 10.67
C SER A 74 3.83 11.85 10.58
N VAL A 75 2.87 12.14 11.45
CA VAL A 75 1.54 11.54 11.40
C VAL A 75 0.62 12.39 10.53
N VAL A 76 -0.06 11.75 9.58
CA VAL A 76 -1.04 12.38 8.71
C VAL A 76 -2.44 11.95 9.12
N ASP A 77 -3.28 12.93 9.40
CA ASP A 77 -4.69 12.72 9.72
C ASP A 77 -5.45 12.35 8.43
N GLU A 78 -6.27 11.30 8.49
CA GLU A 78 -7.09 10.92 7.33
C GLU A 78 -7.97 12.05 6.79
N ARG A 79 -8.33 13.04 7.62
CA ARG A 79 -9.16 14.18 7.22
C ARG A 79 -8.44 15.13 6.26
N ASP A 80 -7.11 15.08 6.23
CA ASP A 80 -6.27 15.83 5.28
C ASP A 80 -6.07 15.05 3.97
N LEU A 81 -6.51 13.79 3.92
CA LEU A 81 -6.33 12.89 2.77
C LEU A 81 -7.64 12.53 2.08
N LEU A 82 -8.69 12.28 2.87
CA LEU A 82 -9.94 11.72 2.39
C LEU A 82 -11.05 12.78 2.31
N PRO A 83 -11.99 12.64 1.37
CA PRO A 83 -13.08 13.59 1.23
C PRO A 83 -13.93 13.71 2.51
N ARG A 84 -14.27 14.94 2.88
CA ARG A 84 -15.07 15.27 4.10
C ARG A 84 -16.46 14.63 4.14
N TRP A 85 -16.95 14.12 3.02
CA TRP A 85 -18.21 13.41 2.91
C TRP A 85 -18.12 11.94 3.37
N LEU A 86 -16.93 11.36 3.48
CA LEU A 86 -16.70 10.01 3.99
C LEU A 86 -16.40 10.10 5.50
N ARG A 87 -17.39 9.77 6.33
CA ARG A 87 -17.30 9.99 7.79
C ARG A 87 -17.18 8.69 8.55
N VAL A 88 -16.32 8.67 9.56
CA VAL A 88 -16.11 7.52 10.44
C VAL A 88 -17.08 7.54 11.62
N PHE A 89 -17.53 6.35 12.02
CA PHE A 89 -18.38 6.11 13.18
C PHE A 89 -17.96 4.82 13.90
N ASP A 90 -18.29 4.72 15.18
CA ASP A 90 -18.27 3.44 15.89
C ASP A 90 -19.45 2.59 15.43
N ASP A 91 -19.18 1.36 15.00
CA ASP A 91 -20.19 0.49 14.40
C ASP A 91 -21.05 -0.18 15.49
N PRO A 92 -22.35 0.17 15.62
CA PRO A 92 -23.23 -0.44 16.62
C PRO A 92 -23.41 -1.94 16.37
N LEU A 93 -23.33 -2.41 15.12
CA LEU A 93 -23.45 -3.84 14.76
C LEU A 93 -22.24 -4.67 15.24
N SER A 94 -21.16 -4.00 15.62
CA SER A 94 -19.97 -4.63 16.20
C SER A 94 -19.91 -4.52 17.74
N GLY A 95 -20.98 -4.03 18.37
CA GLY A 95 -20.96 -3.64 19.78
C GLY A 95 -19.99 -2.48 20.05
N PHE A 96 -19.89 -1.55 19.09
CA PHE A 96 -19.00 -0.37 19.13
C PHE A 96 -17.50 -0.70 19.21
N ARG A 97 -17.10 -1.93 18.85
CA ARG A 97 -15.69 -2.37 18.89
C ARG A 97 -14.94 -2.09 17.59
N ARG A 98 -15.66 -1.90 16.48
CA ARG A 98 -15.10 -1.69 15.14
C ARG A 98 -15.55 -0.36 14.58
N ARG A 99 -14.78 0.11 13.60
CA ARG A 99 -15.05 1.35 12.87
C ARG A 99 -15.74 1.07 11.54
N VAL A 100 -16.61 1.98 11.15
CA VAL A 100 -17.29 2.01 9.86
C VAL A 100 -17.25 3.41 9.28
N TRP A 101 -16.91 3.52 8.00
CA TRP A 101 -16.95 4.79 7.27
C TRP A 101 -18.18 4.78 6.36
N LEU A 102 -18.99 5.83 6.49
CA LEU A 102 -20.28 5.95 5.82
C LEU A 102 -20.32 7.19 4.93
N SER A 103 -21.01 7.04 3.80
CA SER A 103 -21.27 8.07 2.79
C SER A 103 -22.45 7.63 1.93
N PHE A 104 -23.10 8.58 1.26
CA PHE A 104 -24.06 8.29 0.19
C PHE A 104 -23.40 7.95 -1.15
N LYS A 105 -22.07 8.08 -1.25
CA LYS A 105 -21.29 7.88 -2.49
C LYS A 105 -20.54 6.54 -2.53
N THR A 106 -20.42 5.85 -1.41
CA THR A 106 -19.68 4.59 -1.28
C THR A 106 -20.53 3.54 -0.60
N GLN A 107 -20.14 2.28 -0.70
CA GLN A 107 -20.61 1.27 0.25
C GLN A 107 -20.11 1.60 1.67
N PRO A 108 -20.72 1.05 2.74
CA PRO A 108 -20.13 1.10 4.07
C PRO A 108 -18.73 0.46 4.07
N LEU A 109 -17.71 1.27 4.36
CA LEU A 109 -16.31 0.84 4.34
C LEU A 109 -15.84 0.46 5.74
N ARG A 110 -14.91 -0.49 5.80
CA ARG A 110 -14.22 -0.93 7.04
C ARG A 110 -12.80 -0.40 7.08
N GLY A 111 -12.16 -0.44 8.24
CA GLY A 111 -10.81 0.10 8.46
C GLY A 111 -9.79 -0.31 7.39
N TRP A 112 -9.74 -1.60 7.03
CA TRP A 112 -8.83 -2.09 5.99
C TRP A 112 -9.11 -1.49 4.60
N HIS A 113 -10.37 -1.23 4.23
CA HIS A 113 -10.69 -0.55 2.96
C HIS A 113 -10.18 0.89 2.99
N VAL A 114 -10.35 1.58 4.12
CA VAL A 114 -9.96 2.99 4.25
C VAL A 114 -8.45 3.16 4.35
N GLN A 115 -7.73 2.19 4.93
CA GLN A 115 -6.27 2.17 4.89
C GLN A 115 -5.73 2.15 3.46
N GLN A 116 -6.32 1.35 2.58
CA GLN A 116 -5.99 1.35 1.16
C GLN A 116 -6.27 2.70 0.47
N LEU A 117 -7.41 3.33 0.77
CA LEU A 117 -7.73 4.66 0.25
C LEU A 117 -6.72 5.72 0.71
N ARG A 118 -6.30 5.69 1.99
CA ARG A 118 -5.26 6.61 2.50
C ARG A 118 -3.93 6.40 1.78
N ARG A 119 -3.55 5.15 1.48
CA ARG A 119 -2.32 4.83 0.73
C ARG A 119 -2.34 5.41 -0.68
N ILE A 120 -3.49 5.49 -1.34
CA ILE A 120 -3.62 6.18 -2.63
C ILE A 120 -3.58 7.70 -2.42
N ALA A 121 -4.39 8.21 -1.49
CA ALA A 121 -4.60 9.64 -1.27
C ALA A 121 -3.34 10.41 -0.86
N ILE A 122 -2.40 9.75 -0.18
CA ILE A 122 -1.12 10.36 0.24
C ILE A 122 -0.33 10.94 -0.94
N ALA A 123 -0.52 10.46 -2.18
CA ALA A 123 0.18 10.99 -3.35
C ALA A 123 -0.15 12.46 -3.67
N GLY A 124 -1.34 12.93 -3.27
CA GLY A 124 -1.73 14.34 -3.37
C GLY A 124 -1.18 15.22 -2.24
N HIS A 125 -0.62 14.61 -1.19
CA HIS A 125 -0.11 15.31 0.00
C HIS A 125 1.42 15.27 0.10
N ALA A 126 2.03 14.13 -0.25
CA ALA A 126 3.47 13.92 -0.23
C ALA A 126 4.19 14.77 -1.30
N LYS A 127 5.47 15.05 -1.07
CA LYS A 127 6.31 15.85 -1.99
C LYS A 127 7.36 15.02 -2.71
N GLU A 128 7.61 13.82 -2.21
CA GLU A 128 8.60 12.87 -2.67
C GLU A 128 8.16 12.21 -4.00
N ASP A 129 9.12 11.82 -4.81
CA ASP A 129 8.86 11.27 -6.14
C ASP A 129 8.38 9.81 -6.07
N VAL A 130 8.91 9.06 -5.10
CA VAL A 130 8.67 7.63 -4.90
C VAL A 130 8.05 7.38 -3.54
N LEU A 131 6.93 6.67 -3.51
CA LEU A 131 6.19 6.31 -2.30
C LEU A 131 6.38 4.81 -2.03
N VAL A 132 7.13 4.48 -0.99
CA VAL A 132 7.42 3.11 -0.56
C VAL A 132 6.40 2.70 0.50
N PHE A 133 5.48 1.81 0.15
CA PHE A 133 4.45 1.32 1.06
C PHE A 133 4.94 0.15 1.88
N CYS A 134 4.81 0.30 3.20
CA CYS A 134 5.21 -0.70 4.18
C CYS A 134 4.10 -0.83 5.23
N ASP A 135 3.61 -2.05 5.42
CA ASP A 135 2.55 -2.32 6.41
C ASP A 135 3.09 -2.18 7.84
N SER A 136 2.22 -1.84 8.79
CA SER A 136 2.64 -1.57 10.17
C SER A 136 3.17 -2.79 10.91
N ASP A 137 2.97 -4.00 10.39
CA ASP A 137 3.41 -5.27 10.94
C ASP A 137 4.73 -5.80 10.32
N VAL A 138 5.43 -4.93 9.60
CA VAL A 138 6.76 -5.20 9.03
C VAL A 138 7.87 -4.79 10.01
N ALA A 139 8.94 -5.58 10.06
CA ALA A 139 10.17 -5.25 10.78
C ALA A 139 11.40 -5.49 9.87
N PHE A 140 12.24 -4.46 9.70
CA PHE A 140 13.51 -4.59 8.96
C PHE A 140 14.57 -5.28 9.81
N LEU A 141 15.24 -6.27 9.23
CA LEU A 141 16.28 -7.07 9.90
C LEU A 141 17.67 -6.91 9.27
N LYS A 142 17.74 -6.40 8.03
CA LYS A 142 18.98 -6.18 7.27
C LYS A 142 19.03 -4.75 6.73
N PRO A 143 20.23 -4.18 6.49
CA PRO A 143 20.36 -2.88 5.82
C PRO A 143 19.59 -2.84 4.50
N PHE A 144 18.90 -1.73 4.25
CA PHE A 144 18.12 -1.51 3.05
C PHE A 144 18.24 -0.06 2.59
N ASP A 145 18.44 0.16 1.30
CA ASP A 145 18.43 1.49 0.70
C ASP A 145 17.21 1.59 -0.23
N THR A 146 16.41 2.65 -0.08
CA THR A 146 15.21 2.85 -0.90
C THR A 146 15.53 2.98 -2.39
N GLY A 147 16.78 3.28 -2.76
CA GLY A 147 17.28 3.26 -4.14
C GLY A 147 17.07 1.94 -4.87
N ALA A 148 16.81 0.84 -4.17
CA ALA A 148 16.37 -0.42 -4.75
C ALA A 148 15.06 -0.30 -5.59
N PHE A 149 14.27 0.76 -5.40
CA PHE A 149 13.00 0.96 -6.08
C PHE A 149 13.07 1.79 -7.36
N TRP A 150 14.25 2.30 -7.76
CA TRP A 150 14.37 3.01 -9.03
C TRP A 150 15.66 2.67 -9.77
N ARG A 151 15.57 2.68 -11.10
CA ARG A 151 16.70 2.46 -12.01
C ARG A 151 16.40 3.14 -13.34
N ASP A 152 17.40 3.77 -13.95
CA ASP A 152 17.28 4.36 -15.29
C ASP A 152 16.09 5.34 -15.45
N GLY A 153 15.82 6.13 -14.40
CA GLY A 153 14.70 7.09 -14.37
C GLY A 153 13.31 6.45 -14.22
N LYS A 154 13.22 5.15 -13.93
CA LYS A 154 11.98 4.37 -13.79
C LYS A 154 11.78 3.88 -12.36
N VAL A 155 10.53 3.77 -11.92
CA VAL A 155 10.16 3.15 -10.63
C VAL A 155 9.87 1.66 -10.81
N ARG A 156 10.24 0.86 -9.83
CA ARG A 156 9.94 -0.56 -9.78
C ARG A 156 8.44 -0.78 -9.59
N LEU A 157 7.78 -1.43 -10.54
CA LEU A 157 6.47 -2.03 -10.34
C LEU A 157 6.65 -3.46 -9.84
N PHE A 158 6.16 -3.76 -8.64
CA PHE A 158 6.06 -5.14 -8.18
C PHE A 158 5.01 -5.88 -9.01
N ARG A 159 5.40 -6.99 -9.66
CA ARG A 159 4.49 -7.80 -10.47
C ARG A 159 4.89 -9.27 -10.45
N ARG A 160 3.94 -10.15 -10.15
CA ARG A 160 4.04 -11.59 -10.38
C ARG A 160 3.26 -11.96 -11.63
N ASP A 161 3.93 -12.57 -12.59
CA ASP A 161 3.33 -12.87 -13.89
C ASP A 161 2.45 -14.12 -13.85
N GLY A 162 1.24 -14.02 -14.42
CA GLY A 162 0.35 -15.16 -14.63
C GLY A 162 -0.26 -15.80 -13.38
N VAL A 163 0.01 -15.29 -12.18
CA VAL A 163 -0.46 -15.89 -10.91
C VAL A 163 -1.99 -16.02 -10.86
N LEU A 164 -2.72 -15.03 -11.38
CA LEU A 164 -4.18 -15.05 -11.34
C LEU A 164 -4.81 -16.04 -12.34
N SER A 165 -4.01 -16.65 -13.22
CA SER A 165 -4.46 -17.75 -14.08
C SER A 165 -4.56 -19.07 -13.32
N ASN A 166 -3.95 -19.18 -12.15
CA ASN A 166 -3.98 -20.39 -11.31
C ASN A 166 -5.21 -20.39 -10.38
N ASP A 167 -5.56 -21.57 -9.86
CA ASP A 167 -6.61 -21.72 -8.86
C ASP A 167 -6.25 -21.03 -7.53
N GLY A 168 -7.26 -20.74 -6.70
CA GLY A 168 -7.05 -20.16 -5.35
C GLY A 168 -6.94 -18.63 -5.29
N HIS A 169 -7.04 -17.92 -6.40
CA HIS A 169 -6.93 -16.45 -6.48
C HIS A 169 -8.24 -15.72 -6.81
N ASP A 170 -9.39 -16.28 -6.40
CA ASP A 170 -10.71 -15.74 -6.76
C ASP A 170 -10.94 -14.29 -6.30
N GLU A 171 -10.51 -13.96 -5.07
CA GLU A 171 -10.63 -12.59 -4.55
C GLU A 171 -9.78 -11.60 -5.34
N HIS A 172 -8.53 -11.97 -5.64
CA HIS A 172 -7.61 -11.14 -6.42
C HIS A 172 -8.13 -10.92 -7.85
N ARG A 173 -8.76 -11.93 -8.47
CA ARG A 173 -9.45 -11.79 -9.77
C ARG A 173 -10.61 -10.79 -9.70
N ILE A 174 -11.37 -10.78 -8.61
CA ILE A 174 -12.44 -9.81 -8.38
C ILE A 174 -11.84 -8.40 -8.23
N TRP A 175 -10.78 -8.25 -7.43
CA TRP A 175 -10.12 -6.96 -7.22
C TRP A 175 -9.52 -6.41 -8.52
N SER A 176 -8.85 -7.26 -9.30
CA SER A 176 -8.31 -6.94 -10.62
C SER A 176 -9.42 -6.49 -11.58
N ARG A 177 -10.56 -7.21 -11.64
CA ARG A 177 -11.71 -6.80 -12.45
C ARG A 177 -12.27 -5.43 -12.03
N ASN A 178 -12.44 -5.21 -10.74
CA ASN A 178 -12.96 -3.94 -10.21
C ASN A 178 -11.99 -2.78 -10.43
N ALA A 179 -10.68 -3.02 -10.35
CA ALA A 179 -9.65 -2.08 -10.78
C ALA A 179 -9.81 -1.70 -12.26
N GLY A 180 -10.01 -2.70 -13.13
CA GLY A 180 -10.28 -2.49 -14.55
C GLY A 180 -11.50 -1.58 -14.79
N ALA A 181 -12.60 -1.86 -14.09
CA ALA A 181 -13.82 -1.05 -14.18
C ALA A 181 -13.62 0.38 -13.68
N ALA A 182 -12.89 0.59 -12.58
CA ALA A 182 -12.56 1.92 -12.07
C ALA A 182 -11.72 2.73 -13.07
N LEU A 183 -10.76 2.07 -13.73
CA LEU A 183 -9.86 2.67 -14.71
C LEU A 183 -10.46 2.82 -16.12
N GLY A 184 -11.68 2.32 -16.34
CA GLY A 184 -12.32 2.33 -17.66
C GLY A 184 -11.61 1.43 -18.68
N ILE A 185 -11.01 0.34 -18.23
CA ILE A 185 -10.40 -0.69 -19.09
C ILE A 185 -11.50 -1.60 -19.62
N ASP A 186 -11.39 -2.01 -20.89
CA ASP A 186 -12.32 -2.96 -21.51
C ASP A 186 -12.40 -4.26 -20.66
N PRO A 187 -13.60 -4.71 -20.23
CA PRO A 187 -13.76 -5.97 -19.51
C PRO A 187 -13.20 -7.22 -20.23
N ALA A 188 -13.01 -7.16 -21.55
CA ALA A 188 -12.33 -8.19 -22.34
C ALA A 188 -10.82 -8.27 -22.03
N ASN A 189 -10.20 -7.14 -21.65
CA ASN A 189 -8.80 -7.05 -21.24
C ASN A 189 -8.67 -7.50 -19.77
N ARG A 190 -8.60 -8.82 -19.59
CA ARG A 190 -8.33 -9.44 -18.30
C ARG A 190 -6.83 -9.50 -18.05
N SER A 191 -6.39 -9.03 -16.90
CA SER A 191 -5.02 -9.20 -16.44
C SER A 191 -4.89 -10.51 -15.66
N SER A 192 -3.83 -11.26 -15.92
CA SER A 192 -3.44 -12.46 -15.15
C SER A 192 -2.35 -12.18 -14.11
N HIS A 193 -1.88 -10.92 -14.02
CA HIS A 193 -0.80 -10.52 -13.13
C HIS A 193 -1.31 -10.19 -11.73
N ASP A 194 -0.47 -10.44 -10.73
CA ASP A 194 -0.70 -10.08 -9.33
C ASP A 194 0.31 -9.02 -8.89
N TYR A 195 -0.18 -7.96 -8.23
CA TYR A 195 0.63 -6.80 -7.83
C TYR A 195 0.71 -6.66 -6.29
N ILE A 196 0.15 -7.61 -5.56
CA ILE A 196 0.01 -7.52 -4.11
C ILE A 196 1.26 -8.03 -3.41
N SER A 197 1.91 -7.12 -2.69
CA SER A 197 2.94 -7.40 -1.71
C SER A 197 3.05 -6.23 -0.73
N THR A 198 3.96 -6.35 0.23
CA THR A 198 4.38 -5.27 1.12
C THR A 198 5.82 -4.88 0.81
N LEU A 199 6.27 -3.73 1.28
CA LEU A 199 7.56 -3.14 0.91
C LEU A 199 7.69 -3.00 -0.62
N ILE A 200 6.73 -2.29 -1.21
CA ILE A 200 6.62 -2.01 -2.64
C ILE A 200 6.58 -0.50 -2.88
N ALA A 201 6.94 -0.04 -4.08
CA ALA A 201 6.99 1.38 -4.38
C ALA A 201 6.05 1.77 -5.52
N TRP A 202 5.49 2.97 -5.42
CA TRP A 202 4.75 3.63 -6.50
C TRP A 202 5.35 4.99 -6.80
N ARG A 203 5.35 5.37 -8.07
CA ARG A 203 5.65 6.74 -8.51
C ARG A 203 4.50 7.68 -8.16
N ARG A 204 4.76 8.75 -7.40
CA ARG A 204 3.74 9.70 -6.91
C ARG A 204 2.89 10.28 -8.04
N GLU A 205 3.53 10.76 -9.10
CA GLU A 205 2.83 11.35 -10.25
C GLU A 205 1.91 10.34 -10.95
N THR A 206 2.34 9.08 -11.06
CA THR A 206 1.51 8.01 -11.61
C THR A 206 0.27 7.75 -10.76
N VAL A 207 0.39 7.80 -9.42
CA VAL A 207 -0.77 7.68 -8.53
C VAL A 207 -1.75 8.85 -8.73
N ASN A 208 -1.24 10.08 -8.86
CA ASN A 208 -2.08 11.26 -9.10
C ASN A 208 -2.81 11.15 -10.46
N ALA A 209 -2.08 10.82 -11.54
CA ALA A 209 -2.67 10.61 -12.86
C ALA A 209 -3.68 9.45 -12.90
N MET A 210 -3.46 8.40 -12.10
CA MET A 210 -4.41 7.31 -11.91
C MET A 210 -5.73 7.80 -11.30
N CYS A 211 -5.66 8.61 -10.24
CA CYS A 211 -6.83 9.23 -9.61
C CYS A 211 -7.58 10.13 -10.61
N GLU A 212 -6.86 11.02 -11.30
CA GLU A 212 -7.44 11.92 -12.32
C GLU A 212 -8.14 11.13 -13.44
N ARG A 213 -7.55 10.02 -13.89
CA ARG A 213 -8.19 9.15 -14.87
C ARG A 213 -9.50 8.57 -14.35
N ILE A 214 -9.51 8.02 -13.13
CA ILE A 214 -10.72 7.45 -12.53
C ILE A 214 -11.82 8.53 -12.49
N GLU A 215 -11.47 9.76 -12.12
CA GLU A 215 -12.42 10.87 -12.09
C GLU A 215 -12.94 11.24 -13.47
N LYS A 216 -12.04 11.34 -14.47
CA LYS A 216 -12.38 11.62 -15.86
C LYS A 216 -13.32 10.56 -16.46
N MET A 217 -13.08 9.28 -16.17
CA MET A 217 -13.89 8.18 -16.70
C MET A 217 -15.29 8.12 -16.10
N HIS A 218 -15.47 8.59 -14.87
CA HIS A 218 -16.73 8.43 -14.11
C HIS A 218 -17.48 9.73 -13.83
N GLY A 219 -16.86 10.89 -14.09
CA GLY A 219 -17.42 12.21 -13.76
C GLY A 219 -17.65 12.41 -12.25
N ARG A 220 -16.92 11.68 -11.40
CA ARG A 220 -17.09 11.63 -9.95
C ARG A 220 -15.74 11.42 -9.27
N ASP A 221 -15.62 11.92 -8.05
CA ASP A 221 -14.47 11.72 -7.15
C ASP A 221 -14.00 10.25 -7.09
N TRP A 222 -12.68 10.04 -7.20
CA TRP A 222 -12.10 8.69 -7.31
C TRP A 222 -12.36 7.81 -6.08
N VAL A 223 -12.43 8.40 -4.87
CA VAL A 223 -12.75 7.67 -3.63
C VAL A 223 -14.18 7.14 -3.72
N GLY A 224 -15.09 7.93 -4.29
CA GLY A 224 -16.46 7.51 -4.56
C GLY A 224 -16.54 6.32 -5.53
N VAL A 225 -15.74 6.36 -6.60
CA VAL A 225 -15.71 5.27 -7.60
C VAL A 225 -15.15 3.99 -6.99
N VAL A 226 -13.95 4.05 -6.41
CA VAL A 226 -13.30 2.88 -5.79
C VAL A 226 -14.15 2.33 -4.66
N GLY A 227 -14.64 3.19 -3.77
CA GLY A 227 -15.45 2.80 -2.61
C GLY A 227 -16.88 2.35 -2.95
N SER A 228 -17.32 2.45 -4.21
CA SER A 228 -18.62 1.93 -4.66
C SER A 228 -18.65 0.40 -4.75
N ALA A 229 -17.47 -0.23 -4.85
CA ALA A 229 -17.26 -1.66 -4.66
C ALA A 229 -16.49 -1.88 -3.35
N ARG A 230 -16.79 -2.92 -2.58
CA ARG A 230 -16.01 -3.27 -1.37
C ARG A 230 -14.82 -4.17 -1.67
N GLN A 231 -14.75 -4.73 -2.87
CA GLN A 231 -13.74 -5.71 -3.25
C GLN A 231 -12.72 -5.02 -4.16
N PHE A 232 -11.82 -4.23 -3.57
CA PHE A 232 -10.72 -3.59 -4.27
C PHE A 232 -9.40 -3.81 -3.55
N SER A 233 -8.32 -3.71 -4.33
CA SER A 233 -6.95 -3.59 -3.85
C SER A 233 -6.33 -2.37 -4.52
N GLU A 234 -5.73 -1.50 -3.71
CA GLU A 234 -4.88 -0.40 -4.12
C GLU A 234 -3.72 -0.85 -5.03
N CYS A 235 -3.09 -1.98 -4.71
CA CYS A 235 -2.02 -2.55 -5.51
C CYS A 235 -2.53 -3.02 -6.87
N MET A 236 -3.72 -3.62 -6.92
CA MET A 236 -4.36 -4.01 -8.18
C MET A 236 -4.73 -2.80 -9.04
N ILE A 237 -5.26 -1.73 -8.43
CA ILE A 237 -5.61 -0.51 -9.17
C ILE A 237 -4.34 0.13 -9.76
N TYR A 238 -3.28 0.28 -8.95
CA TYR A 238 -2.02 0.85 -9.41
C TYR A 238 -1.36 0.00 -10.49
N GLY A 239 -1.21 -1.31 -10.25
CA GLY A 239 -0.57 -2.22 -11.19
C GLY A 239 -1.28 -2.29 -12.53
N ARG A 240 -2.62 -2.40 -12.53
CA ARG A 240 -3.42 -2.36 -13.76
C ARG A 240 -3.35 -1.02 -14.47
N TYR A 241 -3.27 0.10 -13.75
CA TYR A 241 -3.07 1.39 -14.40
C TYR A 241 -1.72 1.45 -15.13
N VAL A 242 -0.65 0.97 -14.50
CA VAL A 242 0.68 0.94 -15.13
C VAL A 242 0.69 -0.01 -16.33
N ASP A 243 0.19 -1.23 -16.21
CA ASP A 243 0.28 -2.23 -17.28
C ASP A 243 -0.74 -2.00 -18.41
N ASP A 244 -2.01 -1.77 -18.08
CA ASP A 244 -3.08 -1.75 -19.07
C ASP A 244 -3.35 -0.36 -19.67
N VAL A 245 -2.94 0.72 -18.99
CA VAL A 245 -3.18 2.10 -19.44
C VAL A 245 -1.90 2.81 -19.85
N LEU A 246 -0.82 2.63 -19.10
CA LEU A 246 0.47 3.26 -19.39
C LEU A 246 1.42 2.36 -20.18
N GLU A 247 1.07 1.09 -20.41
CA GLU A 247 1.90 0.11 -21.10
C GLU A 247 3.33 0.02 -20.51
N GLY A 248 3.44 0.13 -19.18
CA GLY A 248 4.70 0.09 -18.44
C GLY A 248 5.52 1.39 -18.47
N ALA A 249 5.00 2.48 -19.07
CA ALA A 249 5.70 3.76 -19.11
C ALA A 249 6.09 4.26 -17.71
N GLY A 250 7.33 4.77 -17.58
CA GLY A 250 7.90 5.21 -16.31
C GLY A 250 8.28 4.08 -15.33
N HIS A 251 8.11 2.81 -15.71
CA HIS A 251 8.31 1.68 -14.80
C HIS A 251 9.24 0.59 -15.37
N PHE A 252 9.86 -0.15 -14.46
CA PHE A 252 10.46 -1.44 -14.74
C PHE A 252 9.83 -2.49 -13.83
N TYR A 253 9.78 -3.74 -14.28
CA TYR A 253 9.16 -4.83 -13.53
C TYR A 253 10.16 -5.51 -12.60
N GLY A 254 9.69 -5.92 -11.43
CA GLY A 254 10.40 -6.83 -10.54
C GLY A 254 9.42 -7.70 -9.74
N SER A 255 9.75 -8.97 -9.56
CA SER A 255 8.94 -9.94 -8.81
C SER A 255 9.56 -10.32 -7.46
N GLU A 256 10.78 -9.86 -7.20
CA GLU A 256 11.50 -10.05 -5.94
C GLU A 256 10.72 -9.50 -4.75
N GLU A 257 10.64 -10.27 -3.66
CA GLU A 257 10.00 -9.82 -2.43
C GLU A 257 11.06 -9.32 -1.46
N PHE A 258 11.06 -8.03 -1.16
CA PHE A 258 11.98 -7.49 -0.15
C PHE A 258 11.54 -7.80 1.29
N CYS A 259 10.29 -8.22 1.47
CA CYS A 259 9.73 -8.61 2.75
C CYS A 259 9.25 -10.05 2.72
N ARG A 260 9.73 -10.89 3.65
CA ARG A 260 9.21 -12.24 3.85
C ARG A 260 7.98 -12.17 4.74
N VAL A 261 6.82 -12.57 4.23
CA VAL A 261 5.57 -12.44 4.98
C VAL A 261 5.04 -13.81 5.41
N HIS A 262 4.68 -13.92 6.70
CA HIS A 262 3.87 -15.03 7.19
C HIS A 262 2.40 -14.68 7.02
N TRP A 263 1.81 -15.09 5.90
CA TRP A 263 0.47 -14.66 5.46
C TRP A 263 -0.70 -15.34 6.17
N ASN A 264 -0.55 -16.58 6.64
CA ASN A 264 -1.69 -17.36 7.12
C ASN A 264 -1.25 -18.36 8.19
N GLY A 265 -2.23 -18.82 8.97
CA GLY A 265 -2.04 -19.87 9.97
C GLY A 265 -1.82 -19.33 11.39
N GLU A 266 -1.31 -20.19 12.25
CA GLU A 266 -1.11 -19.92 13.67
C GLU A 266 0.17 -19.10 13.92
N PRO A 267 0.28 -18.45 15.10
CA PRO A 267 1.55 -17.88 15.55
C PRO A 267 2.67 -18.92 15.52
N LEU A 268 3.79 -18.56 14.90
CA LEU A 268 4.99 -19.39 14.90
C LEU A 268 5.50 -19.58 16.35
N SER A 269 6.00 -20.77 16.69
CA SER A 269 6.84 -21.00 17.88
C SER A 269 8.19 -20.26 17.79
N ASP A 270 8.95 -20.16 18.89
CA ASP A 270 10.22 -19.42 18.88
C ASP A 270 11.22 -20.04 17.88
N ASP A 271 11.25 -21.38 17.77
CA ASP A 271 12.13 -22.08 16.84
C ASP A 271 11.66 -21.99 15.38
N GLU A 272 10.34 -21.98 15.15
CA GLU A 272 9.79 -21.71 13.82
C GLU A 272 10.06 -20.28 13.38
N PHE A 273 9.98 -19.31 14.31
CA PHE A 273 10.32 -17.93 14.04
C PHE A 273 11.80 -17.77 13.68
N ARG A 274 12.71 -18.37 14.45
CA ARG A 274 14.15 -18.35 14.13
C ARG A 274 14.40 -18.95 12.76
N ARG A 275 13.83 -20.13 12.45
CA ARG A 275 13.91 -20.74 11.11
C ARG A 275 13.32 -19.85 10.02
N PHE A 276 12.21 -19.16 10.30
CA PHE A 276 11.60 -18.23 9.35
C PHE A 276 12.54 -17.08 8.99
N VAL A 277 13.28 -16.54 9.97
CA VAL A 277 14.30 -15.50 9.78
C VAL A 277 15.56 -16.07 9.11
N ASP A 278 16.08 -17.20 9.59
CA ASP A 278 17.31 -17.82 9.09
C ASP A 278 17.21 -18.25 7.61
N THR A 279 15.99 -18.50 7.14
CA THR A 279 15.72 -18.90 5.75
C THR A 279 15.31 -17.75 4.84
N MET A 280 15.41 -16.50 5.28
CA MET A 280 15.15 -15.33 4.44
C MET A 280 16.05 -15.34 3.19
N GLY A 281 15.44 -15.08 2.03
CA GLY A 281 16.15 -14.93 0.75
C GLY A 281 17.19 -13.80 0.77
N PRO A 282 18.10 -13.77 -0.22
CA PRO A 282 19.16 -12.76 -0.28
C PRO A 282 18.60 -11.34 -0.45
N GLU A 283 17.53 -11.17 -1.22
CA GLU A 283 16.80 -9.91 -1.43
C GLU A 283 15.89 -9.51 -0.26
N GLN A 284 15.52 -10.48 0.59
CA GLN A 284 14.62 -10.24 1.72
C GLN A 284 15.39 -9.53 2.84
N VAL A 285 14.95 -8.31 3.17
CA VAL A 285 15.55 -7.45 4.19
C VAL A 285 14.63 -7.26 5.40
N ALA A 286 13.35 -7.57 5.26
CA ALA A 286 12.34 -7.41 6.28
C ALA A 286 11.46 -8.65 6.43
N ILE A 287 10.76 -8.73 7.56
CA ILE A 287 9.73 -9.73 7.81
C ILE A 287 8.38 -9.05 8.06
N GLY A 288 7.30 -9.65 7.57
CA GLY A 288 5.93 -9.25 7.86
C GLY A 288 5.23 -10.30 8.72
N MET A 289 4.69 -9.90 9.87
CA MET A 289 4.03 -10.80 10.82
C MET A 289 2.60 -10.34 11.05
N GLN A 290 1.68 -10.88 10.25
CA GLN A 290 0.36 -10.27 10.10
C GLN A 290 -0.35 -10.01 11.42
N SER A 291 -0.88 -8.79 11.59
CA SER A 291 -1.45 -8.35 12.87
C SER A 291 -2.57 -9.25 13.39
N PHE A 292 -3.34 -9.86 12.49
CA PHE A 292 -4.43 -10.77 12.84
C PHE A 292 -3.98 -12.17 13.29
N ILE A 293 -2.71 -12.55 13.08
CA ILE A 293 -2.15 -13.82 13.59
C ILE A 293 -1.93 -13.73 15.10
N GLY A 294 -1.81 -12.52 15.68
CA GLY A 294 -1.78 -12.34 17.14
C GLY A 294 -0.43 -12.62 17.81
N THR A 295 0.68 -12.62 17.06
CA THR A 295 2.02 -12.75 17.65
C THR A 295 2.32 -11.53 18.54
N ASP A 296 2.74 -11.77 19.78
CA ASP A 296 3.10 -10.69 20.72
C ASP A 296 4.31 -9.87 20.22
N VAL A 297 4.20 -8.54 20.28
CA VAL A 297 5.26 -7.62 19.81
C VAL A 297 6.49 -7.72 20.69
N ALA A 298 6.34 -7.86 22.02
CA ALA A 298 7.48 -7.99 22.92
C ALA A 298 8.27 -9.28 22.62
N ARG A 299 7.58 -10.36 22.29
CA ARG A 299 8.18 -11.59 21.77
C ARG A 299 8.94 -11.37 20.47
N ILE A 300 8.38 -10.64 19.50
CA ILE A 300 9.07 -10.33 18.23
C ILE A 300 10.36 -9.54 18.52
N ARG A 301 10.29 -8.46 19.31
CA ARG A 301 11.44 -7.63 19.69
C ARG A 301 12.60 -8.48 20.21
N ARG A 302 12.30 -9.36 21.18
CA ARG A 302 13.27 -10.30 21.76
C ARG A 302 13.92 -11.19 20.70
N LEU A 303 13.12 -11.76 19.79
CA LEU A 303 13.59 -12.71 18.80
C LEU A 303 14.42 -12.06 17.68
N ILE A 304 14.21 -10.78 17.39
CA ILE A 304 14.99 -10.03 16.40
C ILE A 304 16.16 -9.24 17.01
N GLY A 305 16.46 -9.44 18.29
CA GLY A 305 17.61 -8.83 18.96
C GLY A 305 17.44 -7.34 19.30
N LEU A 306 16.19 -6.83 19.33
CA LEU A 306 15.88 -5.54 19.93
C LEU A 306 15.54 -5.77 21.41
N SER A 307 16.38 -5.26 22.31
CA SER A 307 16.08 -5.28 23.75
C SER A 307 14.75 -4.57 24.02
N ALA A 308 14.03 -5.01 25.05
CA ALA A 308 12.69 -4.53 25.42
C ALA A 308 12.65 -3.00 25.53
#